data_AF-A0A3M4QBL3-F1
#
_entry.id   AF-A0A3M4QBL3-F1
#
_cell.length_a   1.000
_cell.length_b   1.000
_cell.length_c   1.000
_cell.angle_alpha   90.00
_cell.angle_beta   90.00
_cell.angle_gamma   90.00
#
_symmetry.space_group_name_H-M   'P 1'
#
loop_
_entity.id
_entity.type
_entity.pdbx_description
1 polymer ?
#
loop_
_entity_poly.entity_id
_entity_poly.type
_entity_poly.pdbx_seq_one_letter_code
_entity_poly.pdbx_strand_id
1 'polypeptide(L)'
;MQTLTPDPPITPKVFTRHHHQLHAVLVESQPWFSASDIGHLMGLHLNPALLRKLDPDQQHTLPLITHGHCAPTLMVSESGVYALLIYHYYPENRCLRQWLTHEVIPALR
;
A
#
# COMPACT_ATOMS: atom_id res chain seq x y z
N MET A 1 12.42 11.05 25.60
CA MET A 1 11.26 10.26 25.15
C MET A 1 10.45 11.17 24.23
N GLN A 2 10.59 11.02 22.91
CA GLN A 2 9.76 11.79 21.97
C GLN A 2 8.37 11.18 21.97
N THR A 3 7.37 11.96 22.39
CA THR A 3 5.96 11.62 22.27
C THR A 3 5.62 11.59 20.79
N LEU A 4 5.57 10.40 20.19
CA LEU A 4 4.97 10.19 18.87
C LEU A 4 3.52 10.64 19.00
N THR A 5 3.23 11.84 18.51
CA THR A 5 1.85 12.26 18.32
C THR A 5 1.31 11.28 17.27
N PRO A 6 0.26 10.50 17.55
CA PRO A 6 -0.29 9.62 16.52
C PRO A 6 -0.66 10.49 15.34
N ASP A 7 -0.19 10.12 14.14
CA ASP A 7 -0.55 10.83 12.92
C ASP A 7 -2.08 11.03 12.86
N PRO A 8 -2.56 12.16 12.32
CA PRO A 8 -3.99 12.36 12.20
C PRO A 8 -4.60 11.21 11.37
N PRO A 9 -5.79 10.72 11.74
CA PRO A 9 -6.40 9.60 11.04
C PRO A 9 -6.68 9.98 9.58
N ILE A 10 -6.21 9.13 8.66
CA ILE A 10 -6.19 9.42 7.22
C ILE A 10 -7.34 8.67 6.53
N THR A 11 -8.11 9.38 5.71
CA THR A 11 -9.13 8.74 4.87
C THR A 11 -8.49 8.28 3.55
N PRO A 12 -8.49 6.97 3.24
CA PRO A 12 -7.91 6.46 2.01
C PRO A 12 -8.81 6.70 0.80
N LYS A 13 -8.19 6.92 -0.35
CA LYS A 13 -8.83 6.77 -1.66
C LYS A 13 -8.87 5.29 -2.00
N VAL A 14 -10.06 4.78 -2.34
CA VAL A 14 -10.27 3.37 -2.65
C VAL A 14 -10.32 3.19 -4.16
N PHE A 15 -9.44 2.32 -4.67
CA PHE A 15 -9.45 1.84 -6.04
C PHE A 15 -9.98 0.41 -6.07
N THR A 16 -10.66 -0.01 -7.13
CA THR A 16 -11.23 -1.36 -7.22
C THR A 16 -10.78 -2.03 -8.50
N ARG A 17 -10.27 -3.26 -8.38
CA ARG A 17 -9.85 -4.10 -9.50
C ARG A 17 -10.22 -5.55 -9.23
N HIS A 18 -10.95 -6.19 -10.16
CA HIS A 18 -11.37 -7.60 -10.06
C HIS A 18 -11.94 -7.97 -8.69
N HIS A 19 -12.89 -7.18 -8.17
CA HIS A 19 -13.51 -7.32 -6.84
C HIS A 19 -12.59 -7.12 -5.62
N HIS A 20 -11.33 -6.79 -5.83
CA HIS A 20 -10.40 -6.42 -4.76
C HIS A 20 -10.32 -4.91 -4.65
N GLN A 21 -10.35 -4.41 -3.42
CA GLN A 21 -10.17 -3.01 -3.10
C GLN A 21 -8.71 -2.73 -2.79
N LEU A 22 -8.24 -1.55 -3.19
CA LEU A 22 -6.93 -1.01 -2.86
C LEU A 22 -7.12 0.33 -2.18
N HIS A 23 -6.85 0.37 -0.89
CA HIS A 23 -6.79 1.59 -0.11
C HIS A 23 -5.43 2.25 -0.34
N ALA A 24 -5.47 3.47 -0.86
CA ALA A 24 -4.28 4.26 -1.15
C ALA A 24 -4.40 5.67 -0.54
N VAL A 25 -3.28 6.22 -0.10
CA VAL A 25 -3.18 7.58 0.44
C VAL A 25 -1.99 8.30 -0.16
N LEU A 26 -2.12 9.62 -0.34
CA LEU A 26 -1.00 10.48 -0.68
C LEU A 26 -0.53 11.17 0.60
N VAL A 27 0.68 10.89 1.04
CA VAL A 27 1.31 11.49 2.23
C VAL A 27 2.64 12.08 1.82
N GLU A 28 2.87 13.36 2.11
CA GLU A 28 4.10 14.08 1.72
C GLU A 28 4.45 13.97 0.23
N SER A 29 3.44 13.99 -0.65
CA SER A 29 3.57 13.77 -2.11
C SER A 29 4.05 12.36 -2.51
N GLN A 30 4.15 11.43 -1.57
CA GLN A 30 4.44 10.04 -1.82
C GLN A 30 3.16 9.19 -1.76
N PRO A 31 2.92 8.32 -2.76
CA PRO A 31 1.82 7.38 -2.72
C PRO A 31 2.12 6.20 -1.78
N TRP A 32 1.14 5.86 -0.96
CA TRP A 32 1.16 4.74 -0.03
C TRP A 32 -0.05 3.84 -0.23
N PHE A 33 0.17 2.54 -0.13
CA PHE A 33 -0.82 1.50 -0.44
C PHE A 33 -0.96 0.53 0.73
N SER A 34 -2.17 0.08 1.05
CA SER A 34 -2.37 -0.97 2.05
C SER A 34 -1.61 -2.24 1.67
N ALA A 35 -0.73 -2.72 2.56
CA ALA A 35 0.04 -3.94 2.34
C ALA A 35 -0.89 -5.16 2.18
N SER A 36 -1.96 -5.22 2.98
CA SER A 36 -2.96 -6.28 2.88
C SER A 36 -3.56 -6.33 1.47
N ASP A 37 -4.00 -5.19 0.96
CA ASP A 37 -4.69 -5.09 -0.33
C ASP A 37 -3.77 -5.44 -1.51
N ILE A 38 -2.52 -4.96 -1.47
CA ILE A 38 -1.49 -5.31 -2.45
C ILE A 38 -1.25 -6.82 -2.45
N GLY A 39 -1.18 -7.44 -1.27
CA GLY A 39 -1.07 -8.90 -1.15
C GLY A 39 -2.22 -9.64 -1.84
N HIS A 40 -3.46 -9.23 -1.57
CA HIS A 40 -4.64 -9.82 -2.23
C HIS A 40 -4.59 -9.64 -3.75
N LEU A 41 -4.21 -8.46 -4.24
CA LEU A 41 -4.08 -8.18 -5.67
C LEU A 41 -2.96 -8.97 -6.36
N MET A 42 -1.90 -9.30 -5.62
CA MET A 42 -0.80 -10.16 -6.07
C MET A 42 -1.12 -11.66 -5.94
N GLY A 43 -2.25 -12.03 -5.31
CA GLY A 43 -2.54 -13.41 -4.93
C GLY A 43 -1.54 -13.98 -3.91
N LEU A 44 -0.89 -13.11 -3.13
CA LEU A 44 0.17 -13.46 -2.19
C LEU A 44 -0.18 -12.93 -0.79
N HIS A 45 -0.11 -13.80 0.21
CA HIS A 45 -0.19 -13.35 1.59
C HIS A 45 1.13 -12.69 2.01
N LEU A 46 1.17 -11.35 2.00
CA LEU A 46 2.32 -10.56 2.44
C LEU A 46 2.48 -10.68 3.96
N ASN A 47 3.23 -11.71 4.37
CA ASN A 47 3.54 -11.93 5.77
C ASN A 47 4.51 -10.84 6.30
N PRO A 48 4.55 -10.59 7.62
CA PRO A 48 5.45 -9.60 8.20
C PRO A 48 6.93 -9.86 7.87
N ALA A 49 7.33 -11.11 7.64
CA ALA A 49 8.70 -11.46 7.28
C ALA A 49 9.11 -10.97 5.88
N LEU A 50 8.19 -10.97 4.90
CA LEU A 50 8.41 -10.41 3.57
C LEU A 50 8.47 -8.88 3.64
N LEU A 51 7.58 -8.27 4.40
CA LEU A 51 7.54 -6.81 4.55
C LEU A 51 8.77 -6.27 5.30
N ARG A 52 9.36 -7.06 6.21
CA ARG A 52 10.65 -6.75 6.84
C ARG A 52 11.84 -6.68 5.87
N LYS A 53 11.71 -7.21 4.65
CA LYS A 53 12.75 -7.09 3.61
C LYS A 53 12.72 -5.72 2.91
N LEU A 54 11.64 -4.97 3.09
CA LEU A 54 11.51 -3.63 2.57
C LEU A 54 12.29 -2.65 3.42
N ASP A 55 12.86 -1.63 2.75
CA ASP A 55 13.60 -0.58 3.43
C ASP A 55 12.67 0.28 4.32
N PRO A 56 13.21 1.01 5.31
CA PRO A 56 12.40 1.85 6.20
C PRO A 56 11.56 2.92 5.48
N ASP A 57 11.96 3.38 4.29
CA ASP A 57 11.19 4.32 3.45
C ASP A 57 10.09 3.64 2.63
N GLN A 58 10.09 2.31 2.57
CA GLN A 58 9.18 1.52 1.76
C GLN A 58 7.98 1.00 2.54
N GLN A 59 8.03 1.08 3.87
CA GLN A 59 6.97 0.63 4.76
C GLN A 59 6.69 1.66 5.84
N HIS A 60 5.42 1.91 6.11
CA HIS A 60 5.01 2.82 7.18
C HIS A 60 3.67 2.36 7.74
N THR A 61 3.53 2.36 9.07
CA THR A 61 2.22 2.16 9.69
C THR A 61 1.51 3.51 9.78
N LEU A 62 0.36 3.64 9.14
CA LEU A 62 -0.46 4.86 9.16
C LEU A 62 -1.83 4.57 9.80
N PRO A 63 -2.41 5.51 10.57
CA PRO A 63 -3.75 5.38 11.11
C PRO A 63 -4.77 5.61 10.00
N LEU A 64 -5.32 4.54 9.45
CA LEU A 64 -6.24 4.59 8.32
C LEU A 64 -7.69 4.50 8.81
N ILE A 65 -8.56 5.35 8.27
CA ILE A 65 -10.01 5.27 8.50
C ILE A 65 -10.61 4.33 7.46
N THR A 66 -11.04 3.14 7.90
CA THR A 66 -11.74 2.16 7.07
C THR A 66 -13.10 1.87 7.69
N HIS A 67 -14.18 2.01 6.91
CA HIS A 67 -15.56 1.76 7.38
C HIS A 67 -15.93 2.51 8.68
N GLY A 68 -15.43 3.75 8.86
CA GLY A 68 -15.70 4.55 10.05
C GLY A 68 -14.85 4.20 11.28
N HIS A 69 -13.94 3.22 11.17
CA HIS A 69 -13.00 2.86 12.22
C HIS A 69 -11.57 3.27 11.84
N CYS A 70 -10.88 3.94 12.76
CA CYS A 70 -9.47 4.25 12.62
C CYS A 70 -8.64 3.07 13.17
N ALA A 71 -7.79 2.49 12.32
CA ALA A 71 -6.90 1.40 12.71
C ALA A 71 -5.48 1.61 12.18
N PRO A 72 -4.44 1.24 12.95
CA PRO A 72 -3.08 1.23 12.45
C PRO A 72 -2.95 0.21 11.32
N THR A 73 -2.65 0.70 10.12
CA THR A 73 -2.56 -0.11 8.90
C THR A 73 -1.15 -0.04 8.35
N LEU A 74 -0.57 -1.20 8.03
CA LEU A 74 0.73 -1.27 7.40
C LEU A 74 0.59 -0.88 5.93
N MET A 75 1.29 0.18 5.55
CA MET A 75 1.29 0.75 4.22
C MET A 75 2.65 0.53 3.57
N VAL A 76 2.62 0.41 2.24
CA VAL A 76 3.79 0.20 1.38
C VAL A 76 3.85 1.35 0.39
N SER A 77 5.03 1.95 0.22
CA SER A 77 5.20 3.02 -0.76
C SER A 77 5.19 2.48 -2.19
N GLU A 78 5.11 3.36 -3.19
CA GLU A 78 5.27 2.99 -4.61
C GLU A 78 6.57 2.20 -4.87
N SER A 79 7.71 2.65 -4.29
CA SER A 79 8.98 1.94 -4.44
C SER A 79 8.93 0.55 -3.80
N GLY A 80 8.32 0.41 -2.62
CA GLY A 80 8.14 -0.87 -1.95
C GLY A 80 7.24 -1.84 -2.73
N VAL A 81 6.15 -1.34 -3.33
CA VAL A 81 5.30 -2.17 -4.20
C VAL A 81 6.08 -2.69 -5.40
N TYR A 82 6.86 -1.84 -6.08
CA TYR A 82 7.70 -2.32 -7.19
C TYR A 82 8.78 -3.31 -6.73
N ALA A 83 9.37 -3.13 -5.55
CA ALA A 83 10.29 -4.10 -4.97
C ALA A 83 9.62 -5.48 -4.76
N LEU A 84 8.42 -5.50 -4.20
CA LEU A 84 7.63 -6.73 -4.03
C LEU A 84 7.31 -7.40 -5.37
N LEU A 85 6.96 -6.62 -6.40
CA LEU A 85 6.69 -7.13 -7.74
C LEU A 85 7.94 -7.76 -8.40
N ILE A 86 9.13 -7.23 -8.11
CA ILE A 86 10.40 -7.78 -8.58
C ILE A 86 10.76 -9.04 -7.81
N TYR A 87 10.64 -9.03 -6.49
CA TYR A 87 10.92 -10.21 -5.64
C TYR A 87 9.96 -11.37 -5.92
N HIS A 88 8.71 -11.07 -6.26
CA HIS A 88 7.66 -12.04 -6.54
C HIS A 88 7.15 -11.89 -7.96
N TYR A 89 8.03 -12.18 -8.92
CA TYR A 89 7.69 -12.13 -10.33
C TYR A 89 6.70 -13.24 -10.70
N TYR A 90 5.45 -12.84 -10.92
CA TYR A 90 4.41 -13.66 -11.54
C TYR A 90 3.90 -12.94 -12.80
N PRO A 91 3.69 -13.63 -13.93
CA PRO A 91 3.18 -13.02 -15.16
C PRO A 91 1.88 -12.20 -14.94
N GLU A 92 1.02 -12.67 -14.05
CA GLU A 92 -0.26 -12.06 -13.66
C GLU A 92 -0.06 -10.67 -13.02
N ASN A 93 1.08 -10.46 -12.36
CA ASN A 93 1.44 -9.18 -11.73
C ASN A 93 1.81 -8.10 -12.75
N ARG A 94 2.03 -8.45 -14.03
CA ARG A 94 2.28 -7.45 -15.08
C ARG A 94 1.09 -6.50 -15.25
N CYS A 95 -0.13 -7.05 -15.21
CA CYS A 95 -1.36 -6.27 -15.29
C CYS A 95 -1.54 -5.40 -14.05
N LEU A 96 -1.20 -5.92 -12.86
CA LEU A 96 -1.22 -5.14 -11.62
C LEU A 96 -0.24 -3.96 -11.69
N ARG A 97 0.99 -4.18 -12.15
CA ARG A 97 1.98 -3.13 -12.36
C ARG A 97 1.45 -2.04 -13.29
N GLN A 98 0.91 -2.43 -14.44
CA GLN A 98 0.37 -1.48 -15.42
C GLN A 98 -0.78 -0.66 -14.84
N TRP A 99 -1.70 -1.31 -14.14
CA TRP A 99 -2.82 -0.65 -13.47
C TRP A 99 -2.35 0.37 -12.42
N LEU A 100 -1.38 -0.01 -11.59
CA LEU A 100 -0.79 0.91 -10.60
C LEU A 100 -0.17 2.13 -11.28
N THR A 101 0.67 1.91 -12.30
CA THR A 101 1.42 2.97 -12.99
C THR A 101 0.53 3.92 -13.78
N HIS A 102 -0.50 3.43 -14.46
CA HIS A 102 -1.27 4.24 -15.42
C HIS A 102 -2.61 4.75 -14.86
N GLU A 103 -3.18 4.08 -13.86
CA GLU A 103 -4.48 4.46 -13.31
C GLU A 103 -4.35 4.93 -11.86
N VAL A 104 -3.75 4.13 -10.98
CA VAL A 104 -3.78 4.40 -9.54
C VAL A 104 -2.90 5.58 -9.16
N ILE A 105 -1.60 5.53 -9.52
CA ILE A 105 -0.64 6.58 -9.15
C ILE A 105 -1.01 7.94 -9.75
N PRO A 106 -1.37 8.05 -11.04
CA PRO A 106 -1.80 9.33 -11.62
C PRO A 106 -3.09 9.86 -11.00
N ALA A 107 -4.01 8.99 -10.58
CA ALA A 107 -5.23 9.43 -9.92
C ALA A 107 -5.05 9.78 -8.44
N LEU A 108 -3.91 9.44 -7.83
CA LEU A 108 -3.62 9.73 -6.43
C LEU A 108 -2.88 11.07 -6.26
N ARG A 109 -2.16 11.51 -7.28
CA ARG A 109 -1.48 12.81 -7.34
C ARG A 109 -2.42 13.89 -7.89
#